data_AF-A0A2Z4L6B6-F1
#
_entry.id   AF-A0A2Z4L6B6-F1
#
_cell.length_a   1.000
_cell.length_b   1.000
_cell.length_c   1.000
_cell.angle_alpha   90.00
_cell.angle_beta   90.00
_cell.angle_gamma   90.00
#
_symmetry.space_group_name_H-M   'P 1'
#
loop_
_entity.id
_entity.type
_entity.pdbx_description
1 polymer ?
#
loop_
_entity_poly.entity_id
_entity_poly.type
_entity_poly.pdbx_seq_one_letter_code
_entity_poly.pdbx_strand_id
1 'polypeptide(L)'
;MNKNVNYNKHYYNDSLKEFENLNTTTRNIYELDNYSILVVLDDGRNLTSLDQIDDNESVVYISEDLKNTKKLTRRYSYPNLKAIVTQNMSPNIKSTSYMFYSCKNLTTVSGLDTWDTSHLKDSHGMFKNCNKLTHIYSMKDWNMSNVVDTSSMFENCNSLSSLGDLINWDTTSIEDMTSMFEDCTGLNNLDGLSDWNMKSVKSIDRMFENCMNLCDIDSIAGWNLPENISKVNMFRDCLELDEEKIVHFNSQPKNKSNHHLKENVIQENTNKHKNIINKTKTTERVPTDNIVDYEVDGFFDYSSDLDYVMKVLTRKYGK
;
A
#
# COMPACT_ATOMS: atom_id res chain seq x y z
N MET A 1 40.88 -1.31 5.73
CA MET A 1 40.34 -2.04 4.57
C MET A 1 38.90 -1.59 4.38
N ASN A 2 38.68 -0.68 3.42
CA ASN A 2 37.35 -0.19 3.05
C ASN A 2 36.53 -1.37 2.56
N LYS A 3 35.53 -1.78 3.35
CA LYS A 3 34.42 -2.56 2.81
C LYS A 3 33.68 -1.62 1.87
N ASN A 4 33.84 -1.84 0.56
CA ASN A 4 32.90 -1.35 -0.43
C ASN A 4 31.52 -1.84 0.00
N VAL A 5 30.75 -0.97 0.66
CA VAL A 5 29.32 -1.17 0.80
C VAL A 5 28.80 -1.08 -0.62
N ASN A 6 28.47 -2.23 -1.19
CA ASN A 6 27.83 -2.31 -2.49
C ASN A 6 26.41 -1.78 -2.28
N TYR A 7 26.25 -0.45 -2.24
CA TYR A 7 24.95 0.18 -2.15
C TYR A 7 24.15 -0.31 -3.33
N ASN A 8 23.05 -1.01 -3.03
CA ASN A 8 22.23 -1.69 -4.01
C ASN A 8 21.99 -0.79 -5.21
N LYS A 9 22.39 -1.26 -6.41
CA LYS A 9 22.02 -0.66 -7.70
C LYS A 9 20.50 -0.44 -7.86
N HIS A 10 19.69 -0.97 -6.95
CA HIS A 10 18.24 -0.85 -6.90
C HIS A 10 17.70 0.57 -6.62
N TYR A 11 18.51 1.50 -6.08
CA TYR A 11 18.01 2.86 -5.80
C TYR A 11 18.16 3.85 -6.96
N TYR A 12 18.95 3.53 -7.98
CA TYR A 12 19.08 4.37 -9.17
C TYR A 12 17.83 4.23 -10.02
N ASN A 13 16.94 5.21 -9.91
CA ASN A 13 15.76 5.36 -10.76
C ASN A 13 15.82 6.74 -11.44
N ASP A 14 15.37 6.82 -12.69
CA ASP A 14 15.20 8.08 -13.42
C ASP A 14 14.38 9.11 -12.62
N SER A 15 13.50 8.65 -11.71
CA SER A 15 12.73 9.51 -10.80
C SER A 15 13.58 10.34 -9.82
N LEU A 16 14.85 9.98 -9.57
CA LEU A 16 15.72 10.67 -8.63
C LEU A 16 16.75 11.61 -9.30
N LYS A 17 16.90 11.53 -10.62
CA LYS A 17 17.91 12.29 -11.39
C LYS A 17 17.75 13.81 -11.27
N GLU A 18 16.51 14.30 -11.13
CA GLU A 18 16.24 15.72 -10.86
C GLU A 18 16.95 16.19 -9.58
N PHE A 19 16.89 15.39 -8.50
CA PHE A 19 17.49 15.73 -7.22
C PHE A 19 19.00 15.57 -7.21
N GLU A 20 19.55 14.63 -8.00
CA GLU A 20 20.99 14.55 -8.24
C GLU A 20 21.54 15.84 -8.87
N ASN A 21 20.80 16.43 -9.81
CA ASN A 21 21.19 17.69 -10.46
C ASN A 21 21.09 18.90 -9.53
N LEU A 22 20.16 18.87 -8.57
CA LEU A 22 19.99 19.93 -7.57
C LEU A 22 21.00 19.81 -6.41
N ASN A 23 21.50 18.59 -6.14
CA ASN A 23 22.40 18.35 -5.03
C ASN A 23 23.79 18.98 -5.24
N THR A 24 24.19 19.82 -4.29
CA THR A 24 25.49 20.52 -4.28
C THR A 24 26.33 20.24 -3.03
N THR A 25 25.86 19.41 -2.10
CA THR A 25 26.46 19.24 -0.75
C THR A 25 27.19 17.92 -0.56
N THR A 26 26.61 16.82 -1.01
CA THR A 26 27.20 15.48 -0.89
C THR A 26 27.69 15.01 -2.25
N ARG A 27 28.57 14.00 -2.28
CA ARG A 27 29.02 13.38 -3.54
C ARG A 27 27.86 12.89 -4.41
N ASN A 28 26.84 12.31 -3.79
CA ASN A 28 25.57 11.94 -4.41
C ASN A 28 24.47 11.87 -3.35
N ILE A 29 23.22 11.74 -3.79
CA ILE A 29 22.04 11.78 -2.91
C ILE A 29 21.84 10.51 -2.05
N TYR A 30 22.63 9.46 -2.27
CA TYR A 30 22.59 8.18 -1.53
C TYR A 30 23.73 8.09 -0.50
N GLU A 31 24.87 8.71 -0.77
CA GLU A 31 26.05 8.79 0.08
C GLU A 31 26.08 10.13 0.80
N LEU A 32 25.59 10.14 2.05
CA LEU A 32 25.49 11.37 2.85
C LEU A 32 26.84 11.92 3.36
N ASP A 33 27.97 11.33 2.96
CA ASP A 33 29.32 11.67 3.42
C ASP A 33 29.40 11.78 4.96
N ASN A 34 29.60 12.99 5.50
CA ASN A 34 29.68 13.24 6.95
C ASN A 34 28.33 13.67 7.57
N TYR A 35 27.27 13.75 6.77
CA TYR A 35 25.94 14.16 7.19
C TYR A 35 25.07 12.94 7.53
N SER A 36 24.11 13.12 8.44
CA SER A 36 23.06 12.12 8.69
C SER A 36 21.81 12.35 7.85
N ILE A 37 21.67 13.55 7.27
CA ILE A 37 20.54 13.93 6.44
C ILE A 37 20.98 14.93 5.36
N LEU A 38 20.38 14.80 4.18
CA LEU A 38 20.35 15.78 3.12
C LEU A 38 18.90 16.13 2.84
N VAL A 39 18.57 17.42 2.83
CA VAL A 39 17.28 17.95 2.40
C VAL A 39 17.54 18.84 1.21
N VAL A 40 16.75 18.71 0.15
CA VAL A 40 16.83 19.56 -1.04
C VAL A 40 15.52 20.34 -1.13
N LEU A 41 15.64 21.66 -1.24
CA LEU A 41 14.52 22.57 -1.45
C LEU A 41 14.27 22.78 -2.96
N ASP A 42 13.08 23.27 -3.30
CA ASP A 42 12.69 23.55 -4.68
C ASP A 42 13.52 24.65 -5.36
N ASP A 43 14.11 25.56 -4.57
CA ASP A 43 15.06 26.58 -5.03
C ASP A 43 16.49 26.04 -5.25
N GLY A 44 16.71 24.74 -5.01
CA GLY A 44 18.00 24.06 -5.19
C GLY A 44 18.97 24.19 -4.01
N ARG A 45 18.58 24.87 -2.91
CA ARG A 45 19.39 24.84 -1.69
C ARG A 45 19.34 23.46 -1.05
N ASN A 46 20.46 23.12 -0.45
CA ASN A 46 20.61 21.93 0.36
C ASN A 46 20.71 22.30 1.84
N LEU A 47 19.97 21.58 2.66
CA LEU A 47 20.05 21.64 4.12
C LEU A 47 20.55 20.30 4.66
N THR A 48 21.17 20.32 5.83
CA THR A 48 21.74 19.13 6.47
C THR A 48 21.14 18.87 7.86
N SER A 49 19.99 19.50 8.13
CA SER A 49 19.14 19.26 9.27
C SER A 49 17.70 19.65 8.92
N LEU A 50 16.72 18.93 9.47
CA LEU A 50 15.31 19.33 9.35
C LEU A 50 15.03 20.65 10.11
N ASP A 51 15.80 20.97 11.14
CA ASP A 51 15.62 22.18 11.95
C ASP A 51 16.03 23.48 11.21
N GLN A 52 16.63 23.34 10.03
CA GLN A 52 17.01 24.47 9.17
C GLN A 52 15.87 24.90 8.22
N ILE A 53 14.78 24.14 8.18
CA ILE A 53 13.66 24.39 7.28
C ILE A 53 12.78 25.50 7.85
N ASP A 54 12.62 26.58 7.10
CA ASP A 54 11.69 27.67 7.45
C ASP A 54 10.25 27.36 6.96
N ASP A 55 9.23 27.94 7.60
CA ASP A 55 7.80 27.66 7.33
C ASP A 55 7.37 27.87 5.86
N ASN A 56 8.09 28.73 5.12
CA ASN A 56 7.78 29.07 3.73
C ASN A 56 8.58 28.24 2.71
N GLU A 57 9.45 27.35 3.18
CA GLU A 57 10.31 26.56 2.31
C GLU A 57 9.62 25.29 1.81
N SER A 58 9.85 25.00 0.54
CA SER A 58 9.26 23.84 -0.11
C SER A 58 10.30 22.75 -0.25
N VAL A 59 10.23 21.77 0.66
CA VAL A 59 11.06 20.56 0.62
C VAL A 59 10.61 19.66 -0.53
N VAL A 60 11.53 19.30 -1.42
CA VAL A 60 11.23 18.42 -2.58
C VAL A 60 11.90 17.06 -2.50
N TYR A 61 13.03 16.95 -1.79
CA TYR A 61 13.71 15.67 -1.59
C TYR A 61 14.37 15.57 -0.22
N ILE A 62 14.38 14.36 0.34
CA ILE A 62 15.08 14.05 1.58
C ILE A 62 15.89 12.75 1.39
N SER A 63 17.09 12.70 1.94
CA SER A 63 17.87 11.48 2.14
C SER A 63 18.34 11.42 3.58
N GLU A 64 18.01 10.37 4.32
CA GLU A 64 18.33 10.28 5.76
C GLU A 64 18.82 8.88 6.19
N ASP A 65 19.91 8.87 6.95
CA ASP A 65 20.37 7.72 7.74
C ASP A 65 19.73 7.74 9.14
N LEU A 66 18.77 6.85 9.35
CA LEU A 66 17.90 6.81 10.52
C LEU A 66 18.50 6.12 11.75
N LYS A 67 19.78 5.71 11.73
CA LYS A 67 20.38 4.90 12.80
C LYS A 67 20.28 5.53 14.20
N ASN A 68 20.32 6.86 14.24
CA ASN A 68 20.26 7.66 15.48
C ASN A 68 18.88 8.29 15.73
N THR A 69 17.92 8.05 14.84
CA THR A 69 16.59 8.67 14.92
C THR A 69 15.77 8.02 16.04
N LYS A 70 15.19 8.86 16.90
CA LYS A 70 14.43 8.42 18.07
C LYS A 70 12.93 8.25 17.81
N LYS A 71 12.40 8.93 16.79
CA LYS A 71 10.97 8.96 16.48
C LYS A 71 10.74 9.24 14.99
N LEU A 72 9.80 8.52 14.38
CA LEU A 72 9.38 8.73 12.99
C LEU A 72 7.98 9.32 12.84
N THR A 73 7.18 9.37 13.91
CA THR A 73 5.82 9.89 13.85
C THR A 73 5.78 11.30 13.26
N ARG A 74 5.02 11.49 12.16
CA ARG A 74 4.84 12.77 11.46
C ARG A 74 6.13 13.43 10.93
N ARG A 75 7.27 12.71 10.89
CA ARG A 75 8.59 13.29 10.65
C ARG A 75 8.73 14.01 9.30
N TYR A 76 8.07 13.53 8.25
CA TYR A 76 8.27 14.03 6.88
C TYR A 76 7.01 14.64 6.28
N SER A 77 6.15 15.28 7.08
CA SER A 77 4.85 15.80 6.62
C SER A 77 4.97 17.06 5.73
N TYR A 78 5.62 16.94 4.57
CA TYR A 78 5.90 18.02 3.63
C TYR A 78 5.09 17.84 2.34
N PRO A 79 4.09 18.68 2.05
CA PRO A 79 3.19 18.49 0.91
C PRO A 79 3.88 18.45 -0.46
N ASN A 80 5.02 19.14 -0.60
CA ASN A 80 5.80 19.22 -1.83
C ASN A 80 6.90 18.17 -1.95
N LEU A 81 7.10 17.31 -0.94
CA LEU A 81 8.08 16.24 -0.99
C LEU A 81 7.72 15.29 -2.14
N LYS A 82 8.62 15.17 -3.11
CA LYS A 82 8.45 14.35 -4.31
C LYS A 82 9.07 12.97 -4.14
N ALA A 83 10.21 12.90 -3.48
CA ALA A 83 10.94 11.66 -3.25
C ALA A 83 11.70 11.66 -1.93
N ILE A 84 11.86 10.49 -1.34
CA ILE A 84 12.67 10.30 -0.14
C ILE A 84 13.43 8.98 -0.16
N VAL A 85 14.68 9.03 0.30
CA VAL A 85 15.52 7.86 0.58
C VAL A 85 15.78 7.78 2.08
N THR A 86 15.40 6.69 2.72
CA THR A 86 15.69 6.48 4.16
C THR A 86 16.34 5.14 4.39
N GLN A 87 17.40 5.09 5.18
CA GLN A 87 18.17 3.86 5.43
C GLN A 87 18.50 3.65 6.91
N ASN A 88 18.83 2.41 7.27
CA ASN A 88 19.30 2.03 8.62
C ASN A 88 18.36 2.47 9.75
N MET A 89 17.07 2.13 9.68
CA MET A 89 16.13 2.45 10.77
C MET A 89 16.65 1.99 12.14
N SER A 90 16.63 2.89 13.13
CA SER A 90 17.01 2.55 14.50
C SER A 90 16.10 1.45 15.09
N PRO A 91 16.64 0.41 15.75
CA PRO A 91 15.83 -0.68 16.36
C PRO A 91 14.94 -0.20 17.53
N ASN A 92 15.15 1.02 18.00
CA ASN A 92 14.34 1.66 19.04
C ASN A 92 13.02 2.23 18.50
N ILE A 93 12.87 2.38 17.18
CA ILE A 93 11.61 2.82 16.57
C ILE A 93 10.56 1.73 16.75
N LYS A 94 9.42 2.11 17.35
CA LYS A 94 8.25 1.23 17.53
C LYS A 94 7.05 1.64 16.69
N SER A 95 7.06 2.85 16.13
CA SER A 95 5.95 3.40 15.35
C SER A 95 6.45 4.23 14.18
N THR A 96 5.86 3.99 13.01
CA THR A 96 5.99 4.78 11.78
C THR A 96 4.75 5.63 11.51
N SER A 97 3.90 5.80 12.54
CA SER A 97 2.60 6.47 12.43
C SER A 97 2.69 7.83 11.74
N TYR A 98 1.88 8.05 10.71
CA TYR A 98 1.84 9.32 9.97
C TYR A 98 3.19 9.81 9.43
N MET A 99 4.22 8.96 9.28
CA MET A 99 5.58 9.38 8.93
C MET A 99 5.65 10.24 7.66
N PHE A 100 4.84 9.90 6.65
CA PHE A 100 4.70 10.62 5.37
C PHE A 100 3.33 11.30 5.21
N TYR A 101 2.66 11.60 6.33
CA TYR A 101 1.32 12.17 6.29
C TYR A 101 1.24 13.44 5.43
N SER A 102 0.27 13.47 4.51
CA SER A 102 0.01 14.59 3.60
C SER A 102 1.19 14.98 2.70
N CYS A 103 2.09 14.06 2.37
CA CYS A 103 3.07 14.24 1.29
C CYS A 103 2.38 14.08 -0.07
N LYS A 104 1.54 15.05 -0.44
CA LYS A 104 0.64 14.96 -1.60
C LYS A 104 1.38 14.71 -2.92
N ASN A 105 2.62 15.19 -3.03
CA ASN A 105 3.46 15.03 -4.22
C ASN A 105 4.41 13.83 -4.18
N LEU A 106 4.38 13.01 -3.13
CA LEU A 106 5.31 11.90 -2.96
C LEU A 106 5.03 10.82 -4.00
N THR A 107 6.05 10.49 -4.79
CA THR A 107 5.99 9.48 -5.85
C THR A 107 6.99 8.35 -5.62
N THR A 108 8.11 8.64 -4.96
CA THR A 108 9.20 7.68 -4.75
C THR A 108 9.58 7.63 -3.28
N VAL A 109 9.56 6.42 -2.71
CA VAL A 109 10.07 6.13 -1.38
C VAL A 109 11.04 4.96 -1.54
N SER A 110 12.24 5.09 -0.99
CA SER A 110 13.31 4.12 -1.20
C SER A 110 14.14 3.89 0.07
N GLY A 111 14.77 2.72 0.15
CA GLY A 111 15.60 2.30 1.27
C GLY A 111 14.84 1.63 2.42
N LEU A 112 13.50 1.48 2.31
CA LEU A 112 12.69 0.77 3.30
C LEU A 112 13.00 -0.73 3.37
N ASP A 113 13.62 -1.30 2.34
CA ASP A 113 14.11 -2.69 2.28
C ASP A 113 15.31 -2.93 3.20
N THR A 114 15.98 -1.86 3.66
CA THR A 114 17.09 -1.96 4.63
C THR A 114 16.63 -1.98 6.08
N TRP A 115 15.34 -1.83 6.33
CA TRP A 115 14.82 -1.66 7.68
C TRP A 115 14.58 -3.02 8.36
N ASP A 116 15.02 -3.13 9.61
CA ASP A 116 14.52 -4.17 10.51
C ASP A 116 13.19 -3.73 11.14
N THR A 117 12.10 -4.20 10.56
CA THR A 117 10.73 -3.87 10.97
C THR A 117 10.14 -4.80 12.02
N SER A 118 10.89 -5.83 12.45
CA SER A 118 10.42 -6.83 13.43
C SER A 118 10.01 -6.24 14.78
N HIS A 119 10.45 -5.01 15.06
CA HIS A 119 10.22 -4.28 16.30
C HIS A 119 9.02 -3.33 16.25
N LEU A 120 8.43 -3.09 15.07
CA LEU A 120 7.32 -2.17 14.89
C LEU A 120 6.05 -2.71 15.54
N LYS A 121 5.27 -1.81 16.14
CA LYS A 121 3.98 -2.07 16.78
C LYS A 121 2.83 -1.33 16.12
N ASP A 122 3.14 -0.25 15.41
CA ASP A 122 2.16 0.69 14.89
C ASP A 122 2.66 1.32 13.58
N SER A 123 1.83 1.29 12.54
CA SER A 123 2.09 1.90 11.23
C SER A 123 0.89 2.73 10.73
N HIS A 124 -0.03 3.11 11.61
CA HIS A 124 -1.26 3.79 11.21
C HIS A 124 -0.99 5.12 10.49
N GLY A 125 -1.73 5.37 9.43
CA GLY A 125 -1.65 6.60 8.66
C GLY A 125 -0.29 6.90 8.01
N MET A 126 0.65 5.94 7.94
CA MET A 126 2.03 6.19 7.50
C MET A 126 2.12 6.95 6.18
N PHE A 127 1.27 6.60 5.20
CA PHE A 127 1.17 7.23 3.88
C PHE A 127 -0.16 7.97 3.66
N LYS A 128 -0.94 8.23 4.71
CA LYS A 128 -2.23 8.91 4.57
C LYS A 128 -2.08 10.24 3.83
N ASN A 129 -2.93 10.47 2.84
CA ASN A 129 -2.93 11.63 1.92
C ASN A 129 -1.68 11.75 1.02
N CYS A 130 -0.99 10.64 0.69
CA CYS A 130 0.04 10.62 -0.35
C CYS A 130 -0.59 10.43 -1.74
N ASN A 131 -1.31 11.43 -2.23
CA ASN A 131 -2.20 11.31 -3.40
C ASN A 131 -1.50 10.82 -4.68
N LYS A 132 -0.20 11.14 -4.87
CA LYS A 132 0.61 10.75 -6.04
C LYS A 132 1.43 9.46 -5.85
N LEU A 133 1.32 8.79 -4.70
CA LEU A 133 2.02 7.53 -4.47
C LEU A 133 1.38 6.46 -5.35
N THR A 134 2.15 5.94 -6.33
CA THR A 134 1.63 4.95 -7.29
C THR A 134 1.90 3.51 -6.87
N HIS A 135 3.00 3.30 -6.16
CA HIS A 135 3.54 2.00 -5.77
C HIS A 135 4.23 2.11 -4.42
N ILE A 136 4.23 1.01 -3.68
CA ILE A 136 4.85 0.91 -2.35
C ILE A 136 6.11 0.04 -2.49
N TYR A 137 7.06 0.48 -3.31
CA TYR A 137 8.29 -0.28 -3.50
C TYR A 137 9.09 -0.38 -2.19
N SER A 138 9.71 -1.53 -1.95
CA SER A 138 10.64 -1.79 -0.85
C SER A 138 9.99 -2.14 0.49
N MET A 139 8.72 -2.57 0.48
CA MET A 139 8.02 -3.04 1.69
C MET A 139 7.74 -4.55 1.71
N LYS A 140 8.18 -5.27 0.67
CA LYS A 140 8.01 -6.72 0.51
C LYS A 140 8.56 -7.57 1.67
N ASP A 141 9.69 -7.16 2.24
CA ASP A 141 10.39 -7.92 3.28
C ASP A 141 10.09 -7.40 4.69
N TRP A 142 9.04 -6.58 4.84
CA TRP A 142 8.63 -6.08 6.15
C TRP A 142 8.06 -7.19 7.04
N ASN A 143 8.54 -7.25 8.27
CA ASN A 143 8.00 -8.12 9.30
C ASN A 143 6.86 -7.41 10.05
N MET A 144 5.62 -7.72 9.65
CA MET A 144 4.40 -7.15 10.23
C MET A 144 3.84 -7.93 11.43
N SER A 145 4.49 -9.04 11.83
CA SER A 145 4.00 -9.97 12.86
C SER A 145 3.83 -9.34 14.26
N ASN A 146 4.38 -8.15 14.48
CA ASN A 146 4.29 -7.41 15.73
C ASN A 146 3.42 -6.16 15.65
N VAL A 147 2.99 -5.76 14.45
CA VAL A 147 2.19 -4.56 14.22
C VAL A 147 0.73 -4.87 14.54
N VAL A 148 0.11 -3.98 15.32
CA VAL A 148 -1.28 -4.12 15.77
C VAL A 148 -2.22 -3.17 15.04
N ASP A 149 -1.72 -2.00 14.63
CA ASP A 149 -2.52 -0.94 13.99
C ASP A 149 -1.92 -0.53 12.63
N THR A 150 -2.73 -0.69 11.60
CA THR A 150 -2.49 -0.26 10.21
C THR A 150 -3.61 0.63 9.67
N SER A 151 -4.46 1.13 10.57
CA SER A 151 -5.59 1.99 10.20
C SER A 151 -5.12 3.18 9.37
N SER A 152 -5.90 3.54 8.35
CA SER A 152 -5.62 4.64 7.44
C SER A 152 -4.25 4.62 6.76
N MET A 153 -3.48 3.52 6.77
CA MET A 153 -2.07 3.52 6.35
C MET A 153 -1.87 4.08 4.94
N PHE A 154 -2.79 3.79 4.01
CA PHE A 154 -2.79 4.28 2.63
C PHE A 154 -4.04 5.11 2.30
N GLU A 155 -4.80 5.58 3.29
CA GLU A 155 -5.99 6.40 3.06
C GLU A 155 -5.66 7.58 2.14
N ASN A 156 -6.51 7.84 1.15
CA ASN A 156 -6.35 8.92 0.17
C ASN A 156 -5.08 8.82 -0.70
N CYS A 157 -4.48 7.63 -0.86
CA CYS A 157 -3.44 7.36 -1.86
C CYS A 157 -4.08 7.12 -3.24
N ASN A 158 -4.69 8.16 -3.83
CA ASN A 158 -5.53 8.01 -5.02
C ASN A 158 -4.82 7.39 -6.24
N SER A 159 -3.49 7.57 -6.38
CA SER A 159 -2.74 7.01 -7.50
C SER A 159 -2.23 5.57 -7.27
N LEU A 160 -2.45 5.01 -6.07
CA LEU A 160 -1.98 3.68 -5.71
C LEU A 160 -2.75 2.65 -6.53
N SER A 161 -2.03 1.83 -7.29
CA SER A 161 -2.63 0.85 -8.23
C SER A 161 -2.08 -0.57 -8.09
N SER A 162 -1.01 -0.76 -7.32
CA SER A 162 -0.38 -2.07 -7.10
C SER A 162 -0.08 -2.30 -5.64
N LEU A 163 -0.43 -3.50 -5.16
CA LEU A 163 -0.26 -3.97 -3.79
C LEU A 163 0.75 -5.12 -3.69
N GLY A 164 1.51 -5.42 -4.75
CA GLY A 164 2.36 -6.61 -4.84
C GLY A 164 3.42 -6.75 -3.73
N ASP A 165 3.89 -5.63 -3.18
CA ASP A 165 4.84 -5.61 -2.07
C ASP A 165 4.19 -5.94 -0.71
N LEU A 166 2.88 -6.13 -0.63
CA LEU A 166 2.17 -6.50 0.60
C LEU A 166 1.91 -8.01 0.73
N ILE A 167 2.21 -8.79 -0.32
CA ILE A 167 1.85 -10.21 -0.43
C ILE A 167 2.47 -11.10 0.64
N ASN A 168 3.63 -10.69 1.17
CA ASN A 168 4.40 -11.46 2.15
C ASN A 168 4.20 -10.98 3.59
N TRP A 169 3.31 -10.01 3.83
CA TRP A 169 3.11 -9.48 5.16
C TRP A 169 2.49 -10.51 6.10
N ASP A 170 3.12 -10.71 7.25
CA ASP A 170 2.50 -11.46 8.34
C ASP A 170 1.50 -10.58 9.09
N THR A 171 0.22 -10.72 8.77
CA THR A 171 -0.86 -9.92 9.37
C THR A 171 -1.47 -10.55 10.63
N THR A 172 -0.88 -11.61 11.19
CA THR A 172 -1.50 -12.38 12.29
C THR A 172 -1.79 -11.56 13.54
N SER A 173 -1.08 -10.45 13.75
CA SER A 173 -1.21 -9.60 14.94
C SER A 173 -1.96 -8.31 14.70
N ILE A 174 -2.33 -8.02 13.45
CA ILE A 174 -3.03 -6.78 13.11
C ILE A 174 -4.47 -6.87 13.61
N GLU A 175 -4.87 -5.87 14.40
CA GLU A 175 -6.21 -5.75 14.97
C GLU A 175 -7.02 -4.65 14.28
N ASP A 176 -6.39 -3.56 13.80
CA ASP A 176 -7.09 -2.45 13.17
C ASP A 176 -6.61 -2.20 11.73
N MET A 177 -7.54 -2.32 10.78
CA MET A 177 -7.38 -2.02 9.35
C MET A 177 -8.43 -1.01 8.86
N THR A 178 -9.06 -0.27 9.79
CA THR A 178 -10.06 0.76 9.47
C THR A 178 -9.50 1.74 8.45
N SER A 179 -10.25 1.99 7.37
CA SER A 179 -9.89 2.95 6.32
C SER A 179 -8.52 2.72 5.65
N MET A 180 -7.90 1.52 5.78
CA MET A 180 -6.51 1.32 5.36
C MET A 180 -6.24 1.72 3.90
N PHE A 181 -7.20 1.48 3.00
CA PHE A 181 -7.17 1.86 1.59
C PHE A 181 -8.37 2.73 1.17
N GLU A 182 -9.02 3.42 2.11
CA GLU A 182 -10.12 4.34 1.79
C GLU A 182 -9.63 5.41 0.80
N ASP A 183 -10.47 5.76 -0.18
CA ASP A 183 -10.17 6.71 -1.27
C ASP A 183 -8.98 6.32 -2.18
N CYS A 184 -8.54 5.06 -2.19
CA CYS A 184 -7.52 4.58 -3.12
C CYS A 184 -8.11 4.31 -4.52
N THR A 185 -8.54 5.38 -5.19
CA THR A 185 -9.29 5.32 -6.46
C THR A 185 -8.53 4.67 -7.61
N GLY A 186 -7.20 4.55 -7.55
CA GLY A 186 -6.37 3.86 -8.54
C GLY A 186 -6.33 2.34 -8.41
N LEU A 187 -6.81 1.76 -7.30
CA LEU A 187 -6.84 0.31 -7.10
C LEU A 187 -7.90 -0.32 -8.00
N ASN A 188 -7.53 -1.41 -8.68
CA ASN A 188 -8.45 -2.19 -9.52
C ASN A 188 -8.56 -3.68 -9.14
N ASN A 189 -7.60 -4.21 -8.38
CA ASN A 189 -7.58 -5.58 -7.85
C ASN A 189 -6.92 -5.61 -6.46
N LEU A 190 -7.07 -6.73 -5.76
CA LEU A 190 -6.56 -6.93 -4.39
C LEU A 190 -5.58 -8.10 -4.26
N ASP A 191 -4.92 -8.51 -5.33
CA ASP A 191 -4.07 -9.72 -5.36
C ASP A 191 -2.98 -9.71 -4.28
N GLY A 192 -2.41 -8.54 -4.00
CA GLY A 192 -1.38 -8.34 -2.98
C GLY A 192 -1.83 -8.64 -1.54
N LEU A 193 -3.12 -8.91 -1.32
CA LEU A 193 -3.70 -9.15 0.00
C LEU A 193 -4.28 -10.57 0.16
N SER A 194 -4.14 -11.44 -0.85
CA SER A 194 -4.82 -12.75 -0.90
C SER A 194 -4.52 -13.65 0.30
N ASP A 195 -3.29 -13.57 0.82
CA ASP A 195 -2.76 -14.46 1.85
C ASP A 195 -2.84 -13.86 3.27
N TRP A 196 -3.48 -12.70 3.42
CA TRP A 196 -3.62 -12.06 4.72
C TRP A 196 -4.42 -12.91 5.71
N ASN A 197 -3.86 -13.07 6.90
CA ASN A 197 -4.54 -13.69 8.04
C ASN A 197 -5.37 -12.64 8.78
N MET A 198 -6.69 -12.79 8.74
CA MET A 198 -7.64 -11.81 9.27
C MET A 198 -8.19 -12.20 10.66
N LYS A 199 -7.71 -13.28 11.28
CA LYS A 199 -8.29 -13.85 12.52
C LYS A 199 -8.23 -12.93 13.74
N SER A 200 -7.26 -12.03 13.79
CA SER A 200 -7.07 -11.11 14.93
C SER A 200 -7.75 -9.76 14.72
N VAL A 201 -8.25 -9.50 13.51
CA VAL A 201 -8.82 -8.20 13.14
C VAL A 201 -10.09 -7.93 13.94
N LYS A 202 -10.17 -6.70 14.46
CA LYS A 202 -11.30 -6.13 15.22
C LYS A 202 -12.08 -5.10 14.41
N SER A 203 -11.46 -4.49 13.39
CA SER A 203 -12.14 -3.56 12.49
C SER A 203 -11.54 -3.56 11.07
N ILE A 204 -12.44 -3.57 10.09
CA ILE A 204 -12.18 -3.31 8.66
C ILE A 204 -13.13 -2.23 8.13
N ASP A 205 -13.71 -1.42 9.01
CA ASP A 205 -14.67 -0.37 8.62
C ASP A 205 -14.03 0.52 7.55
N ARG A 206 -14.74 0.74 6.44
CA ARG A 206 -14.27 1.56 5.30
C ARG A 206 -12.97 1.14 4.64
N MET A 207 -12.47 -0.09 4.85
CA MET A 207 -11.13 -0.49 4.40
C MET A 207 -10.85 -0.19 2.91
N PHE A 208 -11.85 -0.33 2.04
CA PHE A 208 -11.79 -0.01 0.61
C PHE A 208 -12.90 0.97 0.18
N GLU A 209 -13.43 1.77 1.11
CA GLU A 209 -14.46 2.75 0.76
C GLU A 209 -13.96 3.71 -0.33
N ASN A 210 -14.81 4.00 -1.31
CA ASN A 210 -14.55 4.91 -2.42
C ASN A 210 -13.33 4.51 -3.30
N CYS A 211 -12.97 3.23 -3.33
CA CYS A 211 -12.05 2.68 -4.33
C CYS A 211 -12.75 2.57 -5.68
N MET A 212 -12.94 3.71 -6.36
CA MET A 212 -13.84 3.81 -7.52
C MET A 212 -13.51 2.87 -8.69
N ASN A 213 -12.25 2.50 -8.92
CA ASN A 213 -11.85 1.60 -10.01
C ASN A 213 -11.73 0.12 -9.59
N LEU A 214 -12.04 -0.21 -8.33
CA LEU A 214 -11.92 -1.56 -7.80
C LEU A 214 -12.97 -2.46 -8.44
N CYS A 215 -12.55 -3.37 -9.30
CA CYS A 215 -13.44 -4.24 -10.07
C CYS A 215 -13.23 -5.73 -9.79
N ASP A 216 -12.12 -6.11 -9.14
CA ASP A 216 -11.78 -7.50 -8.79
C ASP A 216 -11.46 -7.62 -7.29
N ILE A 217 -12.24 -8.45 -6.59
CA ILE A 217 -12.10 -8.75 -5.16
C ILE A 217 -11.98 -10.26 -4.90
N ASP A 218 -11.86 -11.09 -5.94
CA ASP A 218 -11.90 -12.54 -5.81
C ASP A 218 -10.70 -13.08 -5.01
N SER A 219 -9.56 -12.40 -5.13
CA SER A 219 -8.32 -12.74 -4.43
C SER A 219 -8.48 -12.77 -2.90
N ILE A 220 -9.38 -11.95 -2.34
CA ILE A 220 -9.63 -11.85 -0.90
C ILE A 220 -10.90 -12.58 -0.45
N ALA A 221 -11.63 -13.23 -1.37
CA ALA A 221 -12.85 -13.97 -1.05
C ALA A 221 -12.61 -15.13 -0.04
N GLY A 222 -11.37 -15.58 0.10
CA GLY A 222 -10.95 -16.60 1.07
C GLY A 222 -10.63 -16.09 2.48
N TRP A 223 -10.75 -14.78 2.75
CA TRP A 223 -10.42 -14.22 4.07
C TRP A 223 -11.28 -14.80 5.20
N ASN A 224 -10.61 -15.30 6.26
CA ASN A 224 -11.27 -15.79 7.46
C ASN A 224 -11.43 -14.65 8.50
N LEU A 225 -12.57 -13.96 8.41
CA LEU A 225 -12.93 -12.85 9.31
C LEU A 225 -13.64 -13.35 10.58
N PRO A 226 -13.37 -12.75 11.75
CA PRO A 226 -14.16 -13.01 12.97
C PRO A 226 -15.63 -12.67 12.79
N GLU A 227 -16.51 -13.41 13.49
CA GLU A 227 -17.96 -13.35 13.27
C GLU A 227 -18.59 -11.98 13.61
N ASN A 228 -17.96 -11.22 14.50
CA ASN A 228 -18.43 -9.92 14.95
C ASN A 228 -17.96 -8.75 14.07
N ILE A 229 -17.23 -9.03 12.98
CA ILE A 229 -16.72 -7.98 12.08
C ILE A 229 -17.79 -7.56 11.10
N SER A 230 -18.11 -6.26 11.13
CA SER A 230 -18.97 -5.64 10.13
C SER A 230 -18.22 -5.44 8.83
N LYS A 231 -18.81 -5.92 7.73
CA LYS A 231 -18.32 -5.71 6.36
C LYS A 231 -19.07 -4.58 5.64
N VAL A 232 -20.08 -3.98 6.29
CA VAL A 232 -21.11 -3.12 5.67
C VAL A 232 -20.50 -1.94 4.90
N ASN A 233 -19.51 -1.26 5.46
CA ASN A 233 -18.88 -0.12 4.79
C ASN A 233 -17.58 -0.48 4.06
N MET A 234 -17.17 -1.76 4.06
CA MET A 234 -15.85 -2.16 3.54
C MET A 234 -15.65 -1.75 2.08
N PHE A 235 -16.70 -1.88 1.25
CA PHE A 235 -16.71 -1.54 -0.17
C PHE A 235 -17.72 -0.43 -0.52
N ARG A 236 -18.05 0.42 0.46
CA ARG A 236 -18.99 1.52 0.22
C ARG A 236 -18.48 2.41 -0.91
N ASP A 237 -19.36 2.78 -1.85
CA ASP A 237 -19.04 3.64 -2.98
C ASP A 237 -17.92 3.09 -3.93
N CYS A 238 -17.68 1.76 -3.92
CA CYS A 238 -16.92 1.07 -4.98
C CYS A 238 -17.81 0.85 -6.22
N LEU A 239 -17.74 1.76 -7.19
CA LEU A 239 -18.72 1.84 -8.28
C LEU A 239 -18.61 0.71 -9.32
N GLU A 240 -17.45 0.06 -9.44
CA GLU A 240 -17.19 -1.04 -10.39
C GLU A 240 -17.48 -2.43 -9.80
N LEU A 241 -17.88 -2.52 -8.53
CA LEU A 241 -18.35 -3.75 -7.91
C LEU A 241 -19.87 -3.86 -8.06
N ASP A 242 -20.32 -4.92 -8.73
CA ASP A 242 -21.72 -5.29 -8.78
C ASP A 242 -22.14 -6.09 -7.54
N GLU A 243 -23.45 -6.30 -7.41
CA GLU A 243 -24.04 -7.03 -6.29
C GLU A 243 -23.58 -8.49 -6.24
N GLU A 244 -23.41 -9.12 -7.40
CA GLU A 244 -22.99 -10.53 -7.49
C GLU A 244 -21.59 -10.73 -6.88
N LYS A 245 -20.64 -9.83 -7.15
CA LYS A 245 -19.29 -9.87 -6.55
C LYS A 245 -19.32 -9.71 -5.03
N ILE A 246 -20.13 -8.76 -4.53
CA ILE A 246 -20.24 -8.50 -3.09
C ILE A 246 -20.91 -9.68 -2.38
N VAL A 247 -21.97 -10.24 -2.96
CA VAL A 247 -22.64 -11.45 -2.45
C VAL A 247 -21.67 -12.63 -2.48
N HIS A 248 -20.92 -12.80 -3.58
CA HIS A 248 -19.90 -13.85 -3.69
C HIS A 248 -18.88 -13.77 -2.55
N PHE A 249 -18.28 -12.59 -2.32
CA PHE A 249 -17.35 -12.35 -1.21
C PHE A 249 -17.97 -12.65 0.17
N ASN A 250 -19.24 -12.30 0.37
CA ASN A 250 -19.93 -12.55 1.63
C ASN A 250 -20.33 -14.02 1.84
N SER A 251 -20.48 -14.79 0.75
CA SER A 251 -20.96 -16.17 0.77
C SER A 251 -19.89 -17.25 0.97
N GLN A 252 -18.59 -16.94 0.75
CA GLN A 252 -17.53 -17.95 0.80
C GLN A 252 -17.35 -18.56 2.20
N PRO A 253 -17.13 -19.90 2.30
CA PRO A 253 -16.94 -20.57 3.57
C PRO A 253 -15.63 -20.15 4.24
N LYS A 254 -15.72 -19.91 5.56
CA LYS A 254 -14.69 -19.35 6.47
C LYS A 254 -13.31 -20.07 6.49
N ASN A 255 -13.05 -21.08 5.66
CA ASN A 255 -11.93 -22.04 5.83
C ASN A 255 -11.33 -22.63 4.53
N LYS A 256 -11.11 -21.84 3.47
CA LYS A 256 -10.20 -22.27 2.39
C LYS A 256 -8.92 -21.45 2.44
N SER A 257 -7.80 -22.08 2.82
CA SER A 257 -6.50 -21.44 2.61
C SER A 257 -6.21 -21.45 1.10
N ASN A 258 -5.97 -20.28 0.52
CA ASN A 258 -5.70 -20.10 -0.91
C ASN A 258 -4.27 -20.49 -1.30
N HIS A 259 -3.78 -21.62 -0.77
CA HIS A 259 -2.43 -22.11 -1.04
C HIS A 259 -2.18 -22.45 -2.53
N HIS A 260 -3.24 -22.52 -3.34
CA HIS A 260 -3.18 -22.79 -4.79
C HIS A 260 -2.95 -21.54 -5.67
N LEU A 261 -3.08 -20.32 -5.16
CA LEU A 261 -2.83 -19.10 -5.94
C LEU A 261 -1.33 -18.70 -5.98
N LYS A 262 -0.50 -19.29 -5.10
CA LYS A 262 0.94 -18.98 -4.98
C LYS A 262 1.74 -19.20 -6.27
N GLU A 263 1.37 -20.18 -7.09
CA GLU A 263 2.08 -20.46 -8.35
C GLU A 263 1.52 -19.64 -9.52
N ASN A 264 0.20 -19.39 -9.55
CA ASN A 264 -0.42 -18.70 -10.68
C ASN A 264 -0.21 -17.17 -10.63
N VAL A 265 -0.28 -16.52 -9.46
CA VAL A 265 -0.13 -15.05 -9.37
C VAL A 265 1.31 -14.59 -9.62
N ILE A 266 2.31 -15.33 -9.14
CA ILE A 266 3.73 -15.04 -9.40
C ILE A 266 4.02 -15.18 -10.90
N GLN A 267 3.43 -16.19 -11.55
CA GLN A 267 3.64 -16.51 -12.95
C GLN A 267 2.85 -15.59 -13.89
N GLU A 268 1.63 -15.17 -13.51
CA GLU A 268 0.82 -14.21 -14.26
C GLU A 268 1.36 -12.78 -14.16
N ASN A 269 1.90 -12.35 -13.02
CA ASN A 269 2.52 -11.02 -12.90
C ASN A 269 3.86 -10.93 -13.65
N THR A 270 4.67 -12.00 -13.68
CA THR A 270 5.85 -12.05 -14.56
C THR A 270 5.47 -12.11 -16.05
N ASN A 271 4.33 -12.73 -16.40
CA ASN A 271 3.84 -12.78 -17.78
C ASN A 271 3.14 -11.48 -18.23
N LYS A 272 2.42 -10.76 -17.36
CA LYS A 272 1.87 -9.41 -17.64
C LYS A 272 2.98 -8.40 -17.90
N HIS A 273 4.07 -8.41 -17.12
CA HIS A 273 5.24 -7.56 -17.37
C HIS A 273 5.97 -7.90 -18.69
N LYS A 274 6.01 -9.18 -19.10
CA LYS A 274 6.54 -9.58 -20.43
C LYS A 274 5.59 -9.21 -21.58
N ASN A 275 4.28 -9.25 -21.37
CA ASN A 275 3.29 -8.94 -22.41
C ASN A 275 3.15 -7.43 -22.71
N ILE A 276 3.56 -6.55 -21.79
CA ILE A 276 3.69 -5.11 -22.09
C ILE A 276 4.86 -4.85 -23.07
N ILE A 277 5.91 -5.68 -23.03
CA ILE A 277 7.05 -5.60 -23.96
C ILE A 277 6.69 -6.23 -25.33
N ASN A 278 5.76 -7.19 -25.38
CA ASN A 278 5.41 -7.93 -26.60
C ASN A 278 4.13 -7.50 -27.31
N LYS A 279 3.38 -6.49 -26.82
CA LYS A 279 2.22 -5.90 -27.53
C LYS A 279 2.61 -4.96 -28.69
N THR A 280 3.57 -5.39 -29.51
CA THR A 280 3.66 -5.05 -30.93
C THR A 280 3.87 -6.32 -31.74
N LYS A 281 2.88 -7.24 -31.74
CA LYS A 281 2.49 -8.07 -32.90
C LYS A 281 1.44 -9.13 -32.53
N THR A 282 0.38 -9.10 -33.33
CA THR A 282 -0.47 -10.22 -33.79
C THR A 282 -1.44 -10.95 -32.85
N THR A 283 -2.65 -11.04 -33.40
CA THR A 283 -3.90 -11.73 -33.09
C THR A 283 -3.84 -13.27 -33.13
N GLU A 284 -4.53 -13.97 -32.21
CA GLU A 284 -5.74 -14.80 -32.48
C GLU A 284 -6.08 -15.83 -31.37
N ARG A 285 -7.40 -15.96 -31.15
CA ARG A 285 -8.26 -17.11 -30.79
C ARG A 285 -8.21 -17.86 -29.44
N VAL A 286 -9.45 -18.07 -28.96
CA VAL A 286 -9.96 -18.73 -27.73
C VAL A 286 -10.28 -20.21 -28.00
N PRO A 287 -10.22 -21.07 -26.98
CA PRO A 287 -11.20 -22.16 -26.83
C PRO A 287 -11.84 -22.26 -25.44
N THR A 288 -13.03 -22.86 -25.44
CA THR A 288 -14.06 -22.96 -24.40
C THR A 288 -13.94 -24.20 -23.51
N ASP A 289 -14.77 -24.18 -22.44
CA ASP A 289 -15.38 -25.29 -21.69
C ASP A 289 -14.68 -25.81 -20.42
N ASN A 290 -15.33 -25.58 -19.27
CA ASN A 290 -15.94 -26.64 -18.45
C ASN A 290 -16.76 -26.04 -17.30
N ILE A 291 -18.04 -26.43 -17.26
CA ILE A 291 -19.01 -26.13 -16.18
C ILE A 291 -18.98 -27.30 -15.19
N VAL A 292 -18.98 -27.00 -13.89
CA VAL A 292 -19.31 -27.99 -12.84
C VAL A 292 -20.32 -27.38 -11.88
N ASP A 293 -21.51 -27.98 -11.84
CA ASP A 293 -22.62 -27.64 -10.95
C ASP A 293 -22.29 -27.97 -9.48
N TYR A 294 -22.74 -27.12 -8.55
CA TYR A 294 -22.96 -27.50 -7.16
C TYR A 294 -24.28 -26.90 -6.63
N GLU A 295 -25.10 -27.78 -6.07
CA GLU A 295 -26.36 -27.49 -5.37
C GLU A 295 -26.13 -26.63 -4.11
N VAL A 296 -27.05 -25.69 -3.85
CA VAL A 296 -27.05 -24.81 -2.68
C VAL A 296 -28.30 -25.08 -1.86
N ASP A 297 -28.12 -25.55 -0.62
CA ASP A 297 -29.16 -25.55 0.41
C ASP A 297 -28.69 -24.67 1.58
N GLY A 298 -29.50 -23.67 1.95
CA GLY A 298 -29.31 -22.92 3.20
C GLY A 298 -29.81 -21.48 3.15
N PHE A 299 -31.02 -21.25 3.66
CA PHE A 299 -31.60 -19.92 3.91
C PHE A 299 -30.81 -19.16 4.99
N PHE A 300 -30.44 -17.90 4.72
CA PHE A 300 -29.94 -16.96 5.72
C PHE A 300 -30.50 -15.54 5.55
N ASP A 301 -30.56 -14.81 6.66
CA ASP A 301 -31.35 -13.60 6.96
C ASP A 301 -30.82 -12.33 6.24
N TYR A 302 -31.69 -11.68 5.46
CA TYR A 302 -31.41 -10.58 4.52
C TYR A 302 -31.65 -9.16 5.08
N SER A 303 -31.96 -9.00 6.38
CA SER A 303 -32.54 -7.74 6.86
C SER A 303 -31.58 -6.53 6.91
N SER A 304 -30.26 -6.74 7.08
CA SER A 304 -29.28 -5.64 7.10
C SER A 304 -28.74 -5.26 5.73
N ASP A 305 -28.79 -6.17 4.76
CA ASP A 305 -28.29 -5.94 3.39
C ASP A 305 -29.30 -5.13 2.56
N LEU A 306 -30.60 -5.27 2.85
CA LEU A 306 -31.66 -4.56 2.13
C LEU A 306 -31.54 -3.02 2.25
N ASP A 307 -31.13 -2.51 3.39
CA ASP A 307 -31.05 -1.05 3.61
C ASP A 307 -29.85 -0.42 2.87
N TYR A 308 -28.77 -1.18 2.70
CA TYR A 308 -27.64 -0.79 1.84
C TYR A 308 -28.04 -0.82 0.36
N VAL A 309 -28.71 -1.91 -0.07
CA VAL A 309 -29.23 -2.09 -1.44
C VAL A 309 -30.17 -0.94 -1.81
N MET A 310 -31.10 -0.57 -0.94
CA MET A 310 -32.04 0.52 -1.22
C MET A 310 -31.35 1.89 -1.33
N LYS A 311 -30.27 2.13 -0.58
CA LYS A 311 -29.48 3.38 -0.68
C LYS A 311 -28.67 3.45 -1.98
N VAL A 312 -28.09 2.32 -2.42
CA VAL A 312 -27.35 2.23 -3.69
C VAL A 312 -28.29 2.41 -4.88
N LEU A 313 -29.45 1.75 -4.88
CA LEU A 313 -30.45 1.87 -5.95
C LEU A 313 -31.01 3.29 -6.07
N THR A 314 -31.31 3.94 -4.94
CA THR A 314 -31.80 5.34 -4.93
C THR A 314 -30.78 6.32 -5.49
N ARG A 315 -29.47 6.06 -5.30
CA ARG A 315 -28.39 6.89 -5.86
C ARG A 315 -28.17 6.66 -7.35
N LYS A 316 -28.25 5.40 -7.82
CA LYS A 316 -27.95 5.03 -9.21
C LYS A 316 -29.10 5.34 -10.18
N TYR A 317 -30.35 5.24 -9.72
CA TYR A 317 -31.53 5.34 -10.58
C TYR A 317 -32.51 6.45 -10.21
N GLY A 318 -32.24 7.23 -9.15
CA GLY A 318 -33.22 8.16 -8.59
C GLY A 318 -34.34 7.43 -7.84
N LYS A 319 -35.25 8.20 -7.23
CA LYS A 319 -36.42 7.67 -6.51
C LYS A 319 -37.43 6.99 -7.43
#